data_AF-A0A2V6WUD1-F1
#
_entry.id   AF-A0A2V6WUD1-F1
#
_cell.length_a   1.000
_cell.length_b   1.000
_cell.length_c   1.000
_cell.angle_alpha   90.00
_cell.angle_beta   90.00
_cell.angle_gamma   90.00
#
_symmetry.space_group_name_H-M   'P 1'
#
loop_
_entity.id
_entity.type
_entity.pdbx_description
1 polymer ?
#
loop_
_entity_poly.entity_id
_entity_poly.type
_entity_poly.pdbx_seq_one_letter_code
_entity_poly.pdbx_strand_id
1 'polypeptide(L)'
;MIIAAVPVKDLENAKQRLVSILTPAERGELACAMLRDVLKALATAAPDLVWVVTREPAVAAIARTLGAEPLTEAENRGHTAAVAFAQAE
;
A
#
# COMPACT_ATOMS: atom_id res chain seq x y z
N MET A 1 -4.37 -9.51 -19.24
CA MET A 1 -3.69 -9.52 -17.94
C MET A 1 -3.93 -8.17 -17.28
N ILE A 2 -4.65 -8.14 -16.18
CA ILE A 2 -4.97 -6.98 -15.36
C ILE A 2 -4.15 -7.10 -14.08
N ILE A 3 -3.27 -6.13 -13.84
CA ILE A 3 -2.50 -6.01 -12.61
C ILE A 3 -3.07 -4.83 -11.81
N ALA A 4 -3.27 -5.02 -10.51
CA ALA A 4 -3.60 -3.95 -9.58
C ALA A 4 -2.39 -3.59 -8.73
N ALA A 5 -1.86 -2.38 -8.90
CA ALA A 5 -0.77 -1.85 -8.07
C ALA A 5 -1.31 -0.88 -7.01
N VAL A 6 -1.04 -1.17 -5.72
CA VAL A 6 -1.49 -0.37 -4.58
C VAL A 6 -0.28 0.26 -3.89
N PRO A 7 0.03 1.54 -4.15
CA PRO A 7 1.14 2.22 -3.50
C PRO A 7 0.80 2.57 -2.05
N VAL A 8 1.69 2.23 -1.13
CA VAL A 8 1.60 2.58 0.29
C VAL A 8 2.97 3.06 0.78
N LYS A 9 3.04 4.34 1.15
CA LYS A 9 4.29 5.01 1.58
C LYS A 9 4.11 5.66 2.94
N ASP A 10 5.22 5.72 3.68
CA ASP A 10 5.44 6.52 4.89
C ASP A 10 4.26 6.50 5.86
N LEU A 11 4.08 5.39 6.59
CA LEU A 11 2.97 5.24 7.55
C LEU A 11 2.94 6.37 8.59
N GLU A 12 4.10 6.88 9.01
CA GLU A 12 4.21 8.00 9.95
C GLU A 12 3.59 9.30 9.43
N ASN A 13 3.75 9.55 8.13
CA ASN A 13 3.20 10.70 7.43
C ASN A 13 1.84 10.41 6.79
N ALA A 14 1.24 9.26 7.06
CA ALA A 14 -0.05 8.92 6.50
C ALA A 14 -1.14 9.87 7.02
N LYS A 15 -2.13 10.11 6.15
CA LYS A 15 -3.38 10.79 6.48
C LYS A 15 -3.19 12.15 7.16
N GLN A 16 -2.20 12.96 6.75
CA GLN A 16 -1.86 14.25 7.39
C GLN A 16 -3.05 15.20 7.60
N ARG A 17 -4.08 15.12 6.75
CA ARG A 17 -5.34 15.88 6.91
C ARG A 17 -6.12 15.54 8.20
N LEU A 18 -5.78 14.44 8.87
CA LEU A 18 -6.41 13.96 10.10
C LEU A 18 -5.57 14.26 11.36
N VAL A 19 -4.46 15.01 11.25
CA VAL A 19 -3.59 15.33 12.40
C VAL A 19 -4.34 16.05 13.53
N SER A 20 -5.40 16.80 13.23
CA SER A 20 -6.21 17.49 14.24
C SER A 20 -7.03 16.56 15.14
N ILE A 21 -7.19 15.28 14.75
CA ILE A 21 -8.06 14.32 15.44
C ILE A 21 -7.40 12.97 15.72
N LEU A 22 -6.27 12.64 15.07
CA LEU A 22 -5.55 11.37 15.22
C LEU A 22 -4.05 11.60 15.43
N THR A 23 -3.50 10.88 16.40
CA THR A 23 -2.05 10.77 16.64
C THR A 23 -1.33 10.09 15.45
N PRO A 24 0.00 10.23 15.33
CA PRO A 24 0.75 9.54 14.27
C PRO A 24 0.54 8.03 14.26
N ALA A 25 0.48 7.38 15.42
CA ALA A 25 0.23 5.94 15.54
C ALA A 25 -1.16 5.56 15.00
N GLU A 26 -2.21 6.26 15.42
CA GLU A 26 -3.59 5.99 14.95
C GLU A 26 -3.75 6.22 13.44
N ARG A 27 -3.04 7.20 12.86
CA ARG A 27 -3.04 7.40 11.41
C ARG A 27 -2.35 6.25 10.66
N GLY A 28 -1.26 5.71 11.21
CA GLY A 28 -0.58 4.53 10.69
C GLY A 28 -1.47 3.28 10.76
N GLU A 29 -2.15 3.08 11.89
CA GLU A 29 -3.12 2.00 12.07
C GLU A 29 -4.29 2.11 11.10
N LEU A 30 -4.86 3.32 10.94
CA LEU A 30 -5.92 3.59 9.99
C LEU A 30 -5.48 3.30 8.55
N ALA A 31 -4.27 3.71 8.16
CA ALA A 31 -3.73 3.41 6.85
C ALA A 31 -3.60 1.89 6.62
N CYS A 32 -3.14 1.14 7.62
CA CYS A 32 -3.05 -0.32 7.56
C CYS A 32 -4.43 -1.00 7.52
N ALA A 33 -5.43 -0.47 8.23
CA ALA A 33 -6.80 -0.96 8.17
C ALA A 33 -7.39 -0.78 6.77
N MET A 34 -7.28 0.44 6.21
CA MET A 34 -7.73 0.74 4.86
C MET A 34 -7.05 -0.14 3.80
N LEU A 35 -5.75 -0.41 3.93
CA LEU A 35 -5.05 -1.31 3.02
C LEU A 35 -5.65 -2.72 3.04
N ARG A 36 -5.94 -3.27 4.23
CA ARG A 36 -6.57 -4.59 4.34
C ARG A 36 -7.91 -4.63 3.62
N ASP A 37 -8.70 -3.57 3.74
CA ASP A 37 -10.00 -3.49 3.07
C ASP A 37 -9.86 -3.40 1.55
N VAL A 38 -8.90 -2.62 1.04
CA VAL A 38 -8.57 -2.56 -0.39
C VAL A 38 -8.13 -3.94 -0.92
N LEU A 39 -7.24 -4.64 -0.21
CA LEU A 39 -6.75 -5.95 -0.66
C LEU A 39 -7.85 -7.01 -0.63
N LYS A 40 -8.74 -7.00 0.35
CA LYS A 40 -9.93 -7.88 0.38
C LYS A 40 -10.88 -7.60 -0.81
N ALA A 41 -11.08 -6.33 -1.13
CA ALA A 41 -11.89 -5.95 -2.28
C ALA A 41 -11.25 -6.41 -3.60
N LEU A 42 -9.93 -6.23 -3.75
CA LEU A 42 -9.19 -6.72 -4.92
C LEU A 42 -9.21 -8.24 -5.03
N ALA A 43 -9.11 -8.97 -3.91
CA ALA A 43 -9.26 -10.43 -3.91
C ALA A 43 -10.63 -10.88 -4.44
N THR A 44 -11.68 -10.10 -4.19
CA THR A 44 -13.03 -10.37 -4.73
C THR A 44 -13.14 -10.00 -6.21
N ALA A 45 -12.47 -8.93 -6.63
CA ALA A 45 -12.42 -8.51 -8.03
C ALA A 45 -11.55 -9.41 -8.93
N ALA A 46 -10.67 -10.21 -8.31
CA ALA A 46 -9.82 -11.22 -8.95
C ALA A 46 -9.02 -10.71 -10.18
N PRO A 47 -8.18 -9.67 -10.03
CA PRO A 47 -7.18 -9.35 -11.04
C PRO A 47 -6.16 -10.50 -11.16
N ASP A 48 -5.44 -10.55 -12.28
CA ASP A 48 -4.41 -11.57 -12.51
C ASP A 48 -3.26 -11.47 -11.50
N LEU A 49 -2.96 -10.25 -11.02
CA LEU A 49 -1.91 -9.98 -10.05
C LEU A 49 -2.23 -8.73 -9.19
N VAL A 50 -1.84 -8.76 -7.93
CA VAL A 50 -1.92 -7.61 -7.02
C VAL A 50 -0.54 -7.31 -6.45
N TRP A 51 -0.02 -6.12 -6.75
CA TRP A 51 1.19 -5.59 -6.13
C TRP A 51 0.87 -4.56 -5.05
N VAL A 52 1.58 -4.66 -3.92
CA VAL A 52 1.63 -3.60 -2.92
C VAL A 52 3.00 -2.96 -2.97
N VAL A 53 3.04 -1.72 -3.46
CA VAL A 53 4.30 -1.01 -3.68
C VAL A 53 4.66 -0.28 -2.40
N THR A 54 5.65 -0.78 -1.67
CA THR A 54 5.97 -0.28 -0.32
C THR A 54 7.41 -0.57 0.10
N ARG A 55 7.87 0.21 1.07
CA ARG A 55 9.14 -0.02 1.79
C ARG A 55 8.93 -0.44 3.25
N GLU A 56 7.68 -0.39 3.70
CA GLU A 56 7.34 -0.57 5.10
C GLU A 56 7.20 -2.07 5.39
N PRO A 57 8.03 -2.65 6.28
CA PRO A 57 7.96 -4.09 6.57
C PRO A 57 6.58 -4.54 7.05
N ALA A 58 5.90 -3.70 7.83
CA ALA A 58 4.54 -3.95 8.31
C ALA A 58 3.52 -4.03 7.16
N VAL A 59 3.65 -3.17 6.14
CA VAL A 59 2.79 -3.16 4.95
C VAL A 59 3.07 -4.38 4.08
N ALA A 60 4.34 -4.71 3.86
CA ALA A 60 4.73 -5.90 3.11
C ALA A 60 4.21 -7.20 3.77
N ALA A 61 4.18 -7.25 5.10
CA ALA A 61 3.60 -8.36 5.84
C ALA A 61 2.07 -8.46 5.65
N ILE A 62 1.36 -7.32 5.65
CA ILE A 62 -0.08 -7.27 5.35
C ILE A 62 -0.35 -7.78 3.92
N ALA A 63 0.42 -7.31 2.94
CA ALA A 63 0.30 -7.73 1.54
C ALA A 63 0.40 -9.25 1.41
N ARG A 64 1.48 -9.84 1.91
CA ARG A 64 1.70 -11.30 1.89
C ARG A 64 0.59 -12.08 2.58
N THR A 65 0.11 -11.59 3.72
CA THR A 65 -0.97 -12.26 4.49
C THR A 65 -2.29 -12.31 3.69
N LEU A 66 -2.51 -11.35 2.80
CA LEU A 66 -3.73 -11.23 1.99
C LEU A 66 -3.53 -11.69 0.52
N GLY A 67 -2.44 -12.41 0.23
CA GLY A 67 -2.18 -12.97 -1.10
C GLY A 67 -1.72 -11.95 -2.15
N ALA A 68 -1.32 -10.75 -1.72
CA ALA A 68 -0.73 -9.75 -2.60
C ALA A 68 0.81 -9.80 -2.51
N GLU A 69 1.46 -9.44 -3.61
CA GLU A 69 2.92 -9.44 -3.72
C GLU A 69 3.51 -8.07 -3.36
N PRO A 70 4.41 -7.99 -2.38
CA PRO A 70 5.07 -6.73 -2.05
C PRO A 70 6.13 -6.42 -3.10
N LEU A 71 5.97 -5.28 -3.79
CA LEU A 71 6.95 -4.75 -4.73
C LEU A 71 7.77 -3.67 -4.00
N THR A 72 9.06 -3.95 -3.77
CA THR A 72 9.92 -3.09 -2.95
C THR A 72 10.61 -2.03 -3.79
N GLU A 73 10.36 -0.76 -3.49
CA GLU A 73 11.02 0.37 -4.13
C GLU A 73 12.33 0.74 -3.41
N ALA A 74 13.45 0.73 -4.13
CA ALA A 74 14.77 1.07 -3.55
C ALA A 74 14.90 2.56 -3.15
N GLU A 75 14.09 3.46 -3.71
CA GLU A 75 14.08 4.91 -3.42
C GLU A 75 12.65 5.46 -3.27
N ASN A 76 12.40 6.29 -2.26
CA ASN A 76 11.10 6.97 -2.12
C ASN A 76 11.03 8.20 -3.04
N ARG A 77 10.61 8.01 -4.29
CA ARG A 77 10.47 9.07 -5.29
C ARG A 77 9.03 9.63 -5.39
N GLY A 78 8.19 9.39 -4.37
CA GLY A 78 6.78 9.83 -4.35
C GLY A 78 5.79 8.90 -5.06
N HIS A 79 4.49 9.17 -4.97
CA HIS A 79 3.41 8.28 -5.45
C HIS A 79 3.43 8.03 -6.96
N THR A 80 3.64 9.09 -7.77
CA THR A 80 3.69 8.97 -9.23
C THR A 80 4.82 8.05 -9.68
N ALA A 81 5.99 8.16 -9.06
CA ALA A 81 7.13 7.29 -9.36
C ALA A 81 6.84 5.83 -8.99
N ALA A 82 6.03 5.57 -7.97
CA ALA A 82 5.67 4.20 -7.60
C ALA A 82 4.73 3.53 -8.57
N VAL A 83 3.77 4.30 -9.09
CA VAL A 83 2.92 3.81 -10.17
C VAL A 83 3.77 3.56 -11.42
N ALA A 84 4.67 4.47 -11.77
CA ALA A 84 5.56 4.30 -12.93
C ALA A 84 6.50 3.09 -12.78
N PHE A 85 7.01 2.82 -11.57
CA PHE A 85 7.82 1.64 -11.29
C PHE A 85 7.01 0.35 -11.48
N ALA A 86 5.82 0.26 -10.89
CA ALA A 86 4.94 -0.89 -11.09
C ALA A 86 4.46 -1.06 -12.54
N GLN A 87 4.44 0.00 -13.36
CA GLN A 87 4.14 -0.12 -14.79
C GLN A 87 5.29 -0.67 -15.63
N ALA A 88 6.52 -0.64 -15.11
CA ALA A 88 7.72 -1.08 -15.83
C ALA A 88 8.09 -2.55 -15.55
N GLU A 89 7.49 -3.16 -14.53
CA GLU A 89 7.60 -4.58 -14.18
C GLU A 89 6.57 -5.42 -14.93
#